data_AF-A0A401JZE4-F1
#
_entry.id   AF-A0A401JZE4-F1
#
_cell.length_a   1.000
_cell.length_b   1.000
_cell.length_c   1.000
_cell.angle_alpha   90.00
_cell.angle_beta   90.00
_cell.angle_gamma   90.00
#
_symmetry.space_group_name_H-M   'P 1'
#
loop_
_entity.id
_entity.type
_entity.pdbx_description
1 polymer ?
#
loop_
_entity_poly.entity_id
_entity_poly.type
_entity_poly.pdbx_seq_one_letter_code
_entity_poly.pdbx_strand_id
1 'polypeptide(L)'
;MTQNEKKLLLQFRSLTENQRETLLDFAAFLATREEVAEASEPAQPVPMERPAQESVVKAIKRLMATYPMLERNKLLHETSNQMTRHVIHGIPAVTVIDDLEVLFHRHYEAYITPSDKKP
;
A
#
# COMPACT_ATOMS: atom_id res chain seq x y z
N MET A 1 17.91 16.79 7.77
CA MET A 1 16.83 17.35 8.61
C MET A 1 15.70 17.87 7.73
N THR A 2 14.58 17.16 7.71
CA THR A 2 13.40 17.56 6.93
C THR A 2 12.73 18.81 7.54
N GLN A 3 11.88 19.50 6.77
CA GLN A 3 11.13 20.67 7.26
C GLN A 3 10.26 20.32 8.48
N ASN A 4 9.74 19.09 8.51
CA ASN A 4 8.89 18.58 9.59
C ASN A 4 9.70 18.34 10.88
N GLU A 5 10.91 17.78 10.80
CA GLU A 5 11.79 17.60 11.96
C GLU A 5 12.16 18.93 12.62
N LYS A 6 12.46 19.96 11.82
CA LYS A 6 12.77 21.29 12.35
C LYS A 6 11.58 21.90 13.09
N LYS A 7 10.37 21.74 12.54
CA LYS A 7 9.13 22.23 13.15
C LYS A 7 8.83 21.49 14.46
N LEU A 8 9.03 20.17 14.50
CA LEU A 8 8.85 19.36 15.69
C LEU A 8 9.81 19.79 16.81
N LEU A 9 11.09 20.00 16.50
CA LEU A 9 12.08 20.44 17.50
C LEU A 9 11.79 21.83 18.07
N LEU A 10 11.32 22.75 17.23
CA LEU A 10 10.90 24.08 17.69
C LEU A 10 9.72 23.98 18.67
N GLN A 11 8.72 23.17 18.34
CA GLN A 11 7.57 22.95 19.21
C GLN A 11 7.98 22.24 20.51
N PHE A 12 8.77 21.17 20.43
CA PHE A 12 9.26 20.42 21.59
C PHE A 12 10.02 21.30 22.58
N ARG A 13 10.87 22.21 22.09
CA ARG A 13 11.59 23.16 22.95
C ARG A 13 10.67 24.15 23.66
N SER A 14 9.54 24.51 23.05
CA SER A 14 8.54 25.40 23.64
C SER A 14 7.60 24.73 24.66
N LEU A 15 7.58 23.39 24.71
CA LEU A 15 6.75 22.62 25.65
C LEU A 15 7.36 22.60 27.06
N THR A 16 6.50 22.41 28.07
CA THR A 16 6.91 22.12 29.44
C THR A 16 7.42 20.68 29.57
N GLU A 17 8.12 20.38 30.67
CA GLU A 17 8.72 19.04 30.85
C GLU A 17 7.68 17.90 30.79
N ASN A 18 6.55 18.08 31.47
CA ASN A 18 5.46 17.10 31.45
C ASN A 18 4.86 16.90 30.03
N GLN A 19 4.78 17.98 29.24
CA GLN A 19 4.31 17.89 27.86
C GLN A 19 5.34 17.22 26.93
N ARG A 20 6.64 17.33 27.22
CA ARG A 20 7.69 16.63 26.49
C ARG A 20 7.66 15.14 26.78
N GLU A 21 7.49 14.74 28.04
CA GLU A 21 7.29 13.34 28.43
C GLU A 21 6.09 12.74 27.71
N THR A 22 4.94 13.43 27.74
CA THR A 22 3.72 13.00 27.03
C THR A 22 3.96 12.82 25.51
N LEU A 23 4.73 13.72 24.89
CA LEU A 23 5.04 13.62 23.47
C LEU A 23 5.96 12.42 23.18
N LEU A 24 6.93 12.16 24.05
CA LEU A 24 7.81 10.98 23.93
C LEU A 24 7.03 9.68 24.11
N ASP A 25 6.12 9.62 25.08
CA ASP A 25 5.24 8.46 25.29
C ASP A 25 4.35 8.21 24.07
N PHE A 26 3.80 9.28 23.49
CA PHE A 26 3.00 9.16 22.27
C PHE A 26 3.84 8.73 21.07
N ALA A 27 5.06 9.25 20.93
CA ALA A 27 5.98 8.81 19.88
C ALA A 27 6.37 7.33 20.03
N ALA A 28 6.63 6.88 21.26
CA ALA A 28 6.91 5.48 21.58
C ALA A 28 5.70 4.59 21.26
N PHE A 29 4.48 5.01 21.64
CA PHE A 29 3.24 4.32 21.30
C PHE A 29 3.05 4.17 19.78
N LEU A 30 3.32 5.23 19.02
CA LEU A 30 3.23 5.19 17.56
C LEU A 30 4.26 4.22 16.96
N ALA A 31 5.49 4.23 17.46
CA ALA A 31 6.54 3.30 17.02
C ALA A 31 6.16 1.84 17.32
N THR A 32 5.68 1.54 18.53
CA THR A 32 5.21 0.19 18.87
C THR A 32 3.99 -0.24 18.06
N ARG A 33 3.10 0.69 17.70
CA ARG A 33 1.95 0.36 16.85
C ARG A 33 2.38 0.02 15.42
N GLU A 34 3.41 0.68 14.90
CA GLU A 34 4.01 0.36 13.61
C GLU A 34 4.71 -1.01 13.68
N GLU A 35 5.47 -1.28 14.74
CA GLU A 35 6.07 -2.60 14.98
C GLU A 35 5.03 -3.73 15.10
N VAL A 36 3.88 -3.50 15.76
CA VAL A 36 2.80 -4.50 15.85
C VAL A 36 2.07 -4.67 14.52
N ALA A 37 1.95 -3.61 13.72
CA ALA A 37 1.44 -3.69 12.36
C ALA A 37 2.40 -4.45 11.43
N GLU A 38 3.72 -4.33 11.64
CA GLU A 38 4.77 -5.05 10.92
C GLU A 38 4.98 -6.49 11.42
N ALA A 39 4.75 -6.77 12.70
CA ALA A 39 4.91 -8.09 13.31
C ALA A 39 3.72 -9.04 13.05
N SER A 40 2.68 -8.55 12.39
CA SER A 40 1.66 -9.41 11.80
C SER A 40 2.28 -10.05 10.56
N GLU A 41 2.43 -11.37 10.54
CA GLU A 41 2.97 -12.10 9.38
C GLU A 41 2.41 -11.52 8.07
N PRO A 42 3.26 -11.25 7.05
CA PRO A 42 2.79 -10.64 5.82
C PRO A 42 1.70 -11.52 5.25
N ALA A 43 0.47 -10.99 5.20
CA ALA A 43 -0.69 -11.73 4.74
C ALA A 43 -0.37 -12.29 3.35
N GLN A 44 -0.36 -13.62 3.25
CA GLN A 44 -0.03 -14.30 2.01
C GLN A 44 -1.18 -14.11 1.01
N PRO A 45 -0.87 -13.93 -0.28
CA PRO A 45 -1.90 -13.82 -1.29
C PRO A 45 -2.71 -15.11 -1.33
N VAL A 46 -4.03 -14.99 -1.44
CA VAL A 46 -4.93 -16.15 -1.59
C VAL A 46 -4.97 -16.51 -3.07
N PRO A 47 -4.29 -17.59 -3.51
CA PRO A 47 -4.25 -17.95 -4.92
C PRO A 47 -5.67 -18.27 -5.41
N MET A 48 -6.13 -17.52 -6.41
CA MET A 48 -7.41 -17.76 -7.07
C MET A 48 -7.20 -18.04 -8.55
N GLU A 49 -7.77 -19.14 -9.01
CA GLU A 49 -7.67 -19.57 -10.40
C GLU A 49 -8.30 -18.55 -11.36
N ARG A 50 -7.63 -18.37 -12.51
CA ARG A 50 -8.11 -17.52 -13.58
C ARG A 50 -9.19 -18.24 -14.38
N PRO A 51 -10.40 -17.67 -14.52
CA PRO A 51 -11.44 -18.28 -15.35
C PRO A 51 -11.12 -18.16 -16.85
N ALA A 52 -11.55 -19.15 -17.65
CA ALA A 52 -11.24 -19.25 -19.08
C ALA A 52 -11.74 -18.07 -19.94
N GLN A 53 -12.82 -17.41 -19.52
CA GLN A 53 -13.32 -16.16 -20.12
C GLN A 53 -13.49 -15.13 -19.02
N GLU A 54 -12.48 -14.28 -18.85
CA GLU A 54 -12.44 -13.24 -17.84
C GLU A 54 -12.54 -11.85 -18.48
N SER A 55 -13.36 -10.97 -17.90
CA SER A 55 -13.38 -9.55 -18.25
C SER A 55 -12.47 -8.77 -17.30
N VAL A 56 -11.94 -7.63 -17.75
CA VAL A 56 -11.04 -6.78 -16.96
C VAL A 56 -11.62 -6.47 -15.56
N VAL A 57 -12.92 -6.20 -15.47
CA VAL A 57 -13.60 -5.93 -14.19
C VAL A 57 -13.62 -7.17 -13.27
N LYS A 58 -13.82 -8.37 -13.83
CA LYS A 58 -13.77 -9.62 -13.06
C LYS A 58 -12.35 -9.92 -12.58
N ALA A 59 -11.34 -9.65 -13.41
CA ALA A 59 -9.94 -9.78 -13.03
C ALA A 59 -9.56 -8.83 -11.90
N ILE A 60 -9.98 -7.55 -11.95
CA ILE A 60 -9.74 -6.61 -10.84
C ILE A 60 -10.37 -7.13 -9.55
N LYS A 61 -11.62 -7.62 -9.59
CA LYS A 61 -12.27 -8.20 -8.41
C LYS A 61 -11.54 -9.43 -7.87
N ARG A 62 -11.09 -10.33 -8.75
CA ARG A 62 -10.28 -11.51 -8.38
C ARG A 62 -8.96 -11.06 -7.76
N LEU A 63 -8.18 -10.20 -8.40
CA LEU A 63 -6.90 -9.73 -7.89
C LEU A 63 -7.03 -9.00 -6.56
N MET A 64 -8.07 -8.18 -6.37
CA MET A 64 -8.34 -7.53 -5.09
C MET A 64 -8.68 -8.51 -3.96
N ALA A 65 -9.22 -9.68 -4.28
CA ALA A 65 -9.48 -10.73 -3.30
C ALA A 65 -8.30 -11.70 -3.14
N THR A 66 -7.40 -11.80 -4.12
CA THR A 66 -6.11 -12.50 -3.99
C THR A 66 -5.16 -11.70 -3.12
N TYR A 67 -5.24 -10.37 -3.18
CA TYR A 67 -4.39 -9.45 -2.43
C TYR A 67 -5.17 -8.57 -1.45
N PRO A 68 -5.85 -9.15 -0.43
CA PRO A 68 -6.71 -8.39 0.49
C PRO A 68 -5.94 -7.40 1.38
N MET A 69 -4.64 -7.62 1.58
CA MET A 69 -3.72 -6.75 2.32
C MET A 69 -3.23 -5.53 1.55
N LEU A 70 -3.46 -5.47 0.23
CA LEU A 70 -3.11 -4.28 -0.55
C LEU A 70 -4.16 -3.18 -0.41
N GLU A 71 -3.69 -1.96 -0.20
CA GLU A 71 -4.54 -0.76 -0.08
C GLU A 71 -5.32 -0.50 -1.38
N ARG A 72 -6.62 -0.79 -1.35
CA ARG A 72 -7.53 -0.66 -2.49
C ARG A 72 -7.48 0.72 -3.14
N ASN A 73 -7.37 1.79 -2.34
CA ASN A 73 -7.29 3.15 -2.84
C ASN A 73 -6.07 3.39 -3.74
N LYS A 74 -4.90 2.82 -3.41
CA LYS A 74 -3.69 2.95 -4.24
C LYS A 74 -3.84 2.21 -5.57
N LEU A 75 -4.45 1.03 -5.53
CA LEU A 75 -4.68 0.19 -6.71
C LEU A 75 -5.76 0.76 -7.64
N LEU A 76 -6.78 1.45 -7.12
CA LEU A 76 -7.87 2.04 -7.91
C LEU A 76 -7.38 3.09 -8.92
N HIS A 77 -6.36 3.88 -8.55
CA HIS A 77 -5.77 4.86 -9.47
C HIS A 77 -5.07 4.18 -10.66
N GLU A 78 -4.24 3.16 -10.41
CA GLU A 78 -3.52 2.50 -11.50
C GLU A 78 -4.42 1.57 -12.33
N THR A 79 -5.39 0.89 -11.71
CA THR A 79 -6.40 0.08 -12.42
C THR A 79 -7.30 0.94 -13.32
N SER A 80 -7.59 2.19 -12.94
CA SER A 80 -8.34 3.14 -13.79
C SER A 80 -7.58 3.50 -15.07
N ASN A 81 -6.25 3.63 -15.00
CA ASN A 81 -5.42 3.81 -16.20
C ASN A 81 -5.47 2.56 -17.11
N GLN A 82 -5.48 1.36 -16.53
CA GLN A 82 -5.62 0.12 -17.31
C GLN A 82 -7.00 -0.03 -17.97
N MET A 83 -8.09 0.37 -17.29
CA MET A 83 -9.41 0.44 -17.91
C MET A 83 -9.46 1.46 -19.06
N THR A 84 -8.83 2.62 -18.89
CA THR A 84 -8.70 3.62 -19.96
C THR A 84 -7.99 3.02 -21.18
N ARG A 85 -6.93 2.23 -20.99
CA ARG A 85 -6.24 1.54 -22.09
C ARG A 85 -7.11 0.49 -22.78
N HIS A 86 -7.89 -0.27 -22.03
CA HIS A 86 -8.83 -1.24 -22.60
C HIS A 86 -9.92 -0.56 -23.44
N VAL A 87 -10.52 0.51 -22.92
CA VAL A 87 -11.69 1.17 -23.50
C VAL A 87 -11.31 2.14 -24.64
N ILE A 88 -10.22 2.90 -24.49
CA ILE A 88 -9.83 3.93 -25.47
C ILE A 88 -8.91 3.34 -26.55
N HIS A 89 -7.94 2.50 -26.18
CA HIS A 89 -6.98 1.92 -27.13
C HIS A 89 -7.41 0.54 -27.66
N GLY A 90 -8.56 0.02 -27.22
CA GLY A 90 -9.12 -1.25 -27.71
C GLY A 90 -8.24 -2.46 -27.41
N ILE A 91 -7.37 -2.39 -26.40
CA ILE A 91 -6.45 -3.47 -26.07
C ILE A 91 -7.26 -4.71 -25.63
N PRO A 92 -6.94 -5.92 -26.11
CA PRO A 92 -7.62 -7.14 -25.69
C PRO A 92 -7.66 -7.29 -24.18
N ALA A 93 -8.79 -7.78 -23.65
CA ALA A 93 -8.97 -7.97 -22.20
C ALA A 93 -7.87 -8.86 -21.60
N VAL A 94 -7.45 -9.91 -22.33
CA VAL A 94 -6.38 -10.83 -21.89
C VAL A 94 -5.09 -10.07 -21.58
N THR A 95 -4.61 -9.22 -22.49
CA THR A 95 -3.38 -8.45 -22.30
C THR A 95 -3.49 -7.47 -21.13
N VAL A 96 -4.64 -6.83 -20.97
CA VAL A 96 -4.87 -5.90 -19.83
C VAL A 96 -4.91 -6.66 -18.50
N ILE A 97 -5.44 -7.89 -18.49
CA ILE A 97 -5.45 -8.75 -17.31
C ILE A 97 -4.03 -9.18 -16.94
N ASP A 98 -3.21 -9.55 -17.91
CA ASP A 98 -1.81 -9.93 -17.67
C ASP A 98 -1.02 -8.74 -17.09
N ASP A 99 -1.21 -7.54 -17.65
CA ASP A 99 -0.61 -6.30 -17.11
C ASP A 99 -1.07 -6.01 -15.67
N LEU A 100 -2.35 -6.27 -15.37
CA LEU A 100 -2.91 -6.13 -14.02
C LEU A 100 -2.31 -7.16 -13.05
N GLU A 101 -2.12 -8.40 -13.46
CA GLU A 101 -1.49 -9.44 -12.64
C GLU A 101 -0.06 -9.03 -12.23
N VAL A 102 0.74 -8.56 -13.18
CA VAL A 102 2.10 -8.05 -12.92
C VAL A 102 2.07 -6.85 -11.97
N LEU A 103 1.13 -5.93 -12.18
CA LEU A 103 0.96 -4.75 -11.33
C LEU A 103 0.67 -5.13 -9.88
N PHE A 104 -0.31 -6.01 -9.65
CA PHE A 104 -0.66 -6.47 -8.30
C PHE A 104 0.49 -7.25 -7.65
N HIS A 105 1.20 -8.08 -8.40
CA HIS A 105 2.38 -8.78 -7.91
C HIS A 105 3.47 -7.80 -7.44
N ARG A 106 3.77 -6.77 -8.25
CA ARG A 106 4.75 -5.73 -7.89
C ARG A 106 4.35 -4.96 -6.63
N HIS A 107 3.07 -4.63 -6.47
CA HIS A 107 2.58 -3.98 -5.23
C HIS A 107 2.70 -4.89 -4.02
N TYR A 108 2.48 -6.21 -4.21
CA TYR A 108 2.71 -7.18 -3.16
C TYR A 108 4.18 -7.32 -2.81
N GLU A 109 5.08 -7.40 -3.80
CA GLU A 109 6.53 -7.38 -3.58
C GLU A 109 6.97 -6.13 -2.81
N ALA A 110 6.45 -4.97 -3.17
CA ALA A 110 6.71 -3.72 -2.46
C ALA A 110 6.11 -3.70 -1.03
N TYR A 111 5.06 -4.48 -0.77
CA TYR A 111 4.44 -4.63 0.54
C TYR A 111 5.22 -5.59 1.45
N ILE A 112 5.73 -6.70 0.91
CA ILE A 112 6.53 -7.68 1.66
C ILE A 112 8.00 -7.29 1.80
N THR A 113 8.51 -6.44 0.90
CA THR A 113 9.84 -5.87 1.06
C THR A 113 9.75 -4.93 2.25
N PRO A 114 10.38 -5.27 3.40
CA PRO A 114 10.36 -4.39 4.56
C PRO A 114 10.87 -3.03 4.09
N SER A 115 10.13 -1.98 4.40
CA SER A 115 10.46 -0.60 4.05
C SER A 115 11.68 -0.15 4.88
N ASP A 116 12.82 -0.80 4.68
CA ASP A 116 14.13 -0.28 5.03
C ASP A 116 14.47 0.77 3.96
N LYS A 117 14.59 2.01 4.43
CA LYS A 117 14.91 3.25 3.71
C LYS A 117 13.73 4.01 3.11
N LYS A 118 13.35 5.04 3.86
CA LYS A 118 13.32 6.38 3.27
C LYS A 118 14.40 7.26 3.92
N PRO A 119 15.41 7.75 3.16
CA PRO A 119 16.42 8.70 3.63
C PRO A 119 15.87 10.12 3.84
#